data_AF-A0A9E2N2H7-F1
#
_entry.id   AF-A0A9E2N2H7-F1
#
_cell.length_a   1.000
_cell.length_b   1.000
_cell.length_c   1.000
_cell.angle_alpha   90.00
_cell.angle_beta   90.00
_cell.angle_gamma   90.00
#
_symmetry.space_group_name_H-M   'P 1'
#
loop_
_entity.id
_entity.type
_entity.pdbx_description
1 polymer ?
#
loop_
_entity_poly.entity_id
_entity_poly.type
_entity_poly.pdbx_seq_one_letter_code
_entity_poly.pdbx_strand_id
1 'polypeptide(L)'
;MLCLLMVLSACQPRTEAEFFKKAEVYAEKGRFEKAVETYQKYLADFPEGERRDKALFRSGEILYYALGQRAPAVRNFDLLVRKYPASASAFRAREILAGVFRDEVQDYKRAAIEYRCLLEQQPESPKAPGYQLQIARC
;
A
#
# COMPACT_ATOMS: atom_id res chain seq x y z
N MET A 1 -18.92 -0.44 -52.04
CA MET A 1 -18.87 -1.81 -51.54
C MET A 1 -17.46 -2.03 -51.00
N LEU A 2 -17.37 -2.32 -49.71
CA LEU A 2 -16.22 -2.85 -48.94
C LEU A 2 -14.79 -2.52 -49.40
N CYS A 3 -14.09 -1.70 -48.60
CA CYS A 3 -12.80 -2.08 -48.00
C CYS A 3 -12.39 -1.07 -46.92
N LEU A 4 -13.24 -0.91 -45.89
CA LEU A 4 -12.94 -0.15 -44.68
C LEU A 4 -12.67 -1.12 -43.53
N LEU A 5 -11.71 -2.03 -43.74
CA LEU A 5 -11.32 -3.07 -42.78
C LEU A 5 -9.80 -3.27 -42.79
N MET A 6 -9.03 -2.20 -42.63
CA MET A 6 -7.65 -2.32 -42.18
C MET A 6 -7.41 -1.37 -41.01
N VAL A 7 -6.96 -1.98 -39.91
CA VAL A 7 -6.33 -1.38 -38.74
C VAL A 7 -7.25 -0.74 -37.68
N LEU A 8 -8.05 -1.57 -37.00
CA LEU A 8 -8.39 -1.34 -35.59
C LEU A 8 -7.99 -2.57 -34.75
N SER A 9 -6.75 -3.04 -34.94
CA SER A 9 -6.16 -3.97 -34.00
C SER A 9 -5.38 -3.17 -32.95
N ALA A 10 -5.87 -3.27 -31.72
CA ALA A 10 -5.10 -3.18 -30.49
C ALA A 10 -4.32 -1.88 -30.22
N CYS A 11 -5.01 -0.84 -29.79
CA CYS A 11 -4.42 0.08 -28.80
C CYS A 11 -5.54 0.78 -28.02
N GLN A 12 -6.29 0.02 -27.19
CA GLN A 12 -7.00 0.67 -26.09
C GLN A 12 -5.93 1.36 -25.22
N PRO A 13 -6.05 2.67 -24.94
CA PRO A 13 -5.12 3.33 -24.04
C PRO A 13 -5.21 2.61 -22.70
N ARG A 14 -4.10 2.01 -22.25
CA ARG A 14 -4.08 1.30 -20.96
C ARG A 14 -4.39 2.31 -19.88
N THR A 15 -5.54 2.15 -19.24
CA THR A 15 -5.98 3.08 -18.20
C THR A 15 -5.35 2.69 -16.87
N GLU A 16 -5.19 3.67 -15.98
CA GLU A 16 -4.73 3.41 -14.62
C GLU A 16 -5.63 2.38 -13.90
N ALA A 17 -6.93 2.40 -14.21
CA ALA A 17 -7.92 1.50 -13.63
C ALA A 17 -7.71 0.04 -14.06
N GLU A 18 -7.30 -0.19 -15.31
CA GLU A 18 -6.99 -1.53 -15.82
C GLU A 18 -5.76 -2.12 -15.14
N PHE A 19 -4.71 -1.32 -14.96
CA PHE A 19 -3.50 -1.77 -14.25
C PHE A 19 -3.82 -2.15 -12.80
N PHE A 20 -4.56 -1.29 -12.09
CA PHE A 20 -4.97 -1.58 -10.71
C PHE A 20 -5.81 -2.86 -10.63
N LYS A 21 -6.85 -2.98 -11.47
CA LYS A 21 -7.71 -4.17 -11.52
C LYS A 21 -6.93 -5.44 -11.85
N LYS A 22 -5.97 -5.35 -12.78
CA LYS A 22 -5.13 -6.48 -13.16
C LYS A 22 -4.25 -6.95 -12.00
N ALA A 23 -3.70 -6.02 -11.22
CA ALA A 23 -2.91 -6.35 -10.02
C ALA A 23 -3.77 -7.06 -8.96
N GLU A 24 -4.99 -6.58 -8.69
CA GLU A 24 -5.94 -7.25 -7.79
C GLU A 24 -6.27 -8.68 -8.28
N VAL A 25 -6.56 -8.87 -9.57
CA VAL A 25 -6.81 -10.20 -10.15
C VAL A 25 -5.60 -11.14 -9.99
N TYR A 26 -4.37 -10.64 -10.10
CA TYR A 26 -3.20 -11.46 -9.81
C TYR A 26 -3.11 -11.83 -8.33
N ALA A 27 -3.41 -10.90 -7.42
CA ALA A 27 -3.41 -11.15 -5.99
C ALA A 27 -4.47 -12.19 -5.58
N GLU A 28 -5.69 -12.07 -6.10
CA GLU A 28 -6.79 -13.02 -5.89
C GLU A 28 -6.44 -14.44 -6.37
N LYS A 29 -5.65 -14.55 -7.44
CA LYS A 29 -5.17 -15.83 -7.98
C LYS A 29 -3.91 -16.35 -7.29
N GLY A 30 -3.46 -15.72 -6.20
CA GLY A 30 -2.24 -16.08 -5.48
C GLY A 30 -0.95 -15.84 -6.26
N ARG A 31 -1.00 -15.08 -7.36
CA ARG A 31 0.18 -14.73 -8.19
C ARG A 31 0.81 -13.44 -7.65
N PHE A 32 1.35 -13.53 -6.44
CA PHE A 32 1.75 -12.39 -5.63
C PHE A 32 2.87 -11.55 -6.25
N GLU A 33 3.89 -12.16 -6.85
CA GLU A 33 4.98 -11.45 -7.52
C GLU A 33 4.44 -10.63 -8.70
N LYS A 34 3.57 -11.25 -9.52
CA LYS A 34 2.93 -10.56 -10.65
C LYS A 34 2.02 -9.42 -10.20
N ALA A 35 1.33 -9.59 -9.07
CA ALA A 35 0.51 -8.53 -8.49
C ALA A 35 1.38 -7.34 -8.09
N VAL A 36 2.47 -7.57 -7.35
CA VAL A 36 3.43 -6.55 -6.94
C VAL A 36 4.05 -5.83 -8.15
N GLU A 37 4.54 -6.57 -9.15
CA GLU A 37 5.07 -5.99 -10.38
C GLU A 37 4.04 -5.10 -11.11
N THR A 38 2.77 -5.51 -11.09
CA THR A 38 1.70 -4.74 -11.75
C THR A 38 1.34 -3.48 -10.96
N TYR A 39 1.33 -3.52 -9.62
CA TYR A 39 1.21 -2.32 -8.79
C TYR A 39 2.39 -1.36 -8.99
N GLN A 40 3.61 -1.88 -9.08
CA GLN A 40 4.80 -1.04 -9.33
C GLN A 40 4.71 -0.34 -10.68
N LYS A 41 4.27 -1.04 -11.74
CA LYS A 41 4.00 -0.42 -13.04
C LYS A 41 2.92 0.65 -12.97
N TYR A 42 1.82 0.38 -12.28
CA TYR A 42 0.80 1.40 -12.01
C TYR A 42 1.39 2.65 -11.34
N LEU A 43 2.24 2.46 -10.32
CA LEU A 43 2.86 3.56 -9.58
C LEU A 43 3.92 4.32 -10.40
N ALA A 44 4.50 3.71 -11.43
CA ALA A 44 5.44 4.37 -12.34
C ALA A 44 4.72 5.11 -13.46
N ASP A 45 3.75 4.46 -14.10
CA ASP A 45 3.09 4.96 -15.30
C ASP A 45 2.04 6.05 -15.00
N PHE A 46 1.47 6.06 -13.78
CA PHE A 46 0.43 7.00 -13.37
C PHE A 46 0.84 7.79 -12.11
N PRO A 47 1.81 8.73 -12.21
CA PRO A 47 2.35 9.49 -11.07
C PRO A 47 1.28 10.31 -10.30
N GLU A 48 0.21 10.73 -10.98
CA GLU A 48 -0.94 11.47 -10.42
C GLU A 48 -2.19 10.60 -10.28
N GLY A 49 -2.04 9.27 -10.36
CA GLY A 49 -3.18 8.36 -10.37
C GLY A 49 -3.98 8.33 -9.07
N GLU A 50 -5.30 8.11 -9.18
CA GLU A 50 -6.22 8.24 -8.04
C GLU A 50 -6.07 7.13 -6.99
N ARG A 51 -5.53 5.96 -7.35
CA ARG A 51 -5.41 4.77 -6.49
C ARG A 51 -3.99 4.47 -6.03
N ARG A 52 -3.10 5.47 -6.08
CA ARG A 52 -1.69 5.29 -5.68
C ARG A 52 -1.53 4.91 -4.23
N ASP A 53 -2.34 5.48 -3.35
CA ASP A 53 -2.35 5.14 -1.93
C ASP A 53 -2.68 3.65 -1.70
N LYS A 54 -3.72 3.15 -2.38
CA LYS A 54 -4.15 1.76 -2.36
C LYS A 54 -3.09 0.86 -2.99
N ALA A 55 -2.51 1.23 -4.13
CA ALA A 55 -1.50 0.43 -4.81
C ALA A 55 -0.25 0.23 -3.95
N LEU A 56 0.22 1.30 -3.27
CA LEU A 56 1.32 1.19 -2.31
C LEU A 56 0.97 0.26 -1.15
N PHE A 57 -0.22 0.41 -0.57
CA PHE A 57 -0.67 -0.42 0.55
C PHE A 57 -0.77 -1.89 0.15
N ARG A 58 -1.49 -2.20 -0.93
CA ARG A 58 -1.71 -3.58 -1.41
C ARG A 58 -0.40 -4.25 -1.81
N SER A 59 0.49 -3.52 -2.49
CA SER A 59 1.82 -4.03 -2.80
C SER A 59 2.63 -4.30 -1.52
N GLY A 60 2.57 -3.39 -0.54
CA GLY A 60 3.22 -3.58 0.77
C GLY A 60 2.68 -4.79 1.54
N GLU A 61 1.36 -4.97 1.61
CA GLU A 61 0.71 -6.12 2.26
C GLU A 61 1.16 -7.44 1.63
N ILE A 62 1.17 -7.52 0.30
CA ILE A 62 1.58 -8.74 -0.41
C ILE A 62 3.06 -9.01 -0.16
N LEU A 63 3.92 -7.99 -0.27
CA LEU A 63 5.35 -8.13 0.01
C LEU A 63 5.59 -8.61 1.44
N TYR A 64 4.86 -8.07 2.40
CA TYR A 64 5.00 -8.42 3.81
C TYR A 64 4.42 -9.82 4.10
N TYR A 65 3.13 -10.03 3.91
CA TYR A 65 2.46 -11.24 4.38
C TYR A 65 2.65 -12.46 3.48
N ALA A 66 2.65 -12.27 2.15
CA ALA A 66 2.67 -13.38 1.21
C ALA A 66 4.09 -13.75 0.74
N LEU A 67 4.94 -12.75 0.53
CA LEU A 67 6.27 -12.95 -0.06
C LEU A 67 7.42 -12.93 0.95
N GLY A 68 7.17 -12.56 2.21
CA GLY A 68 8.23 -12.48 3.22
C GLY A 68 9.22 -11.32 3.01
N GLN A 69 9.01 -10.47 2.02
CA GLN A 69 9.91 -9.38 1.62
C GLN A 69 9.68 -8.14 2.50
N ARG A 70 10.16 -8.22 3.75
CA ARG A 70 9.97 -7.20 4.80
C ARG A 70 10.48 -5.81 4.39
N ALA A 71 11.74 -5.70 3.96
CA ALA A 71 12.32 -4.40 3.65
C ALA A 71 11.61 -3.67 2.48
N PRO A 72 11.31 -4.32 1.34
CA PRO A 72 10.46 -3.71 0.31
C PRO A 72 9.08 -3.30 0.80
N ALA A 73 8.42 -4.10 1.64
CA ALA A 73 7.11 -3.77 2.18
C ALA A 73 7.15 -2.49 3.04
N VAL A 74 8.13 -2.40 3.97
CA VAL A 74 8.34 -1.22 4.82
C VAL A 74 8.56 0.02 3.97
N ARG A 75 9.33 -0.07 2.87
CA ARG A 75 9.50 1.08 1.95
C ARG A 75 8.19 1.53 1.32
N ASN A 76 7.32 0.61 0.91
CA ASN A 76 6.01 0.97 0.35
C ASN A 76 5.12 1.64 1.39
N PHE A 77 5.08 1.10 2.62
CA PHE A 77 4.32 1.69 3.72
C PHE A 77 4.87 3.06 4.12
N ASP A 78 6.19 3.21 4.28
CA ASP A 78 6.84 4.49 4.58
C ASP A 78 6.55 5.54 3.50
N LEU A 79 6.60 5.16 2.22
CA LEU A 79 6.25 6.06 1.12
C LEU A 79 4.77 6.48 1.18
N LEU A 80 3.88 5.53 1.46
CA LEU A 80 2.45 5.75 1.59
C LEU A 80 2.12 6.74 2.71
N VAL A 81 2.65 6.53 3.92
CA VAL A 81 2.37 7.41 5.07
C VAL A 81 2.95 8.81 4.88
N ARG A 82 4.02 8.95 4.11
CA ARG A 82 4.63 10.26 3.78
C ARG A 82 3.88 11.01 2.67
N LYS A 83 3.41 10.31 1.64
CA LYS A 83 2.79 10.94 0.46
C LYS A 83 1.28 11.10 0.59
N TYR A 84 0.61 10.21 1.30
CA TYR A 84 -0.85 10.19 1.45
C TYR A 84 -1.27 10.08 2.92
N PRO A 85 -0.77 10.95 3.83
CA PRO A 85 -0.90 10.77 5.28
C PRO A 85 -2.33 10.70 5.80
N ALA A 86 -3.29 11.29 5.07
CA ALA A 86 -4.72 11.32 5.43
C ALA A 86 -5.53 10.15 4.82
N SER A 87 -4.92 9.29 4.01
CA SER A 87 -5.65 8.19 3.37
C SER A 87 -5.92 7.05 4.36
N ALA A 88 -7.05 6.35 4.20
CA ALA A 88 -7.35 5.15 4.97
C ALA A 88 -6.31 4.03 4.75
N SER A 89 -5.65 4.02 3.59
CA SER A 89 -4.52 3.14 3.28
C SER A 89 -3.31 3.49 4.15
N ALA A 90 -3.00 4.77 4.34
CA ALA A 90 -1.92 5.22 5.21
C ALA A 90 -2.21 4.92 6.69
N PHE A 91 -3.43 5.11 7.17
CA PHE A 91 -3.79 4.72 8.54
C PHE A 91 -3.48 3.24 8.81
N ARG A 92 -3.92 2.34 7.92
CA ARG A 92 -3.63 0.90 8.02
C ARG A 92 -2.13 0.60 7.90
N ALA A 93 -1.41 1.31 7.04
CA ALA A 93 0.04 1.16 6.91
C ALA A 93 0.77 1.56 8.20
N ARG A 94 0.32 2.61 8.90
CA ARG A 94 0.87 3.01 10.21
C ARG A 94 0.66 1.94 11.27
N GLU A 95 -0.50 1.27 11.30
CA GLU A 95 -0.73 0.14 12.22
C GLU A 95 0.31 -0.97 12.02
N ILE A 96 0.60 -1.31 10.77
CA ILE A 96 1.62 -2.32 10.42
C ILE A 96 3.02 -1.83 10.79
N LEU A 97 3.39 -0.61 10.39
CA LEU A 97 4.71 -0.04 10.68
C LEU A 97 4.98 0.08 12.17
N ALA A 98 4.00 0.47 12.98
CA ALA A 98 4.14 0.56 14.43
C ALA A 98 4.48 -0.80 15.04
N GLY A 99 3.79 -1.87 14.60
CA GLY A 99 4.09 -3.24 15.00
C GLY A 99 5.48 -3.69 14.54
N VAL A 100 5.84 -3.43 13.28
CA VAL A 100 7.15 -3.77 12.71
C VAL A 100 8.29 -3.11 13.49
N PHE A 101 8.18 -1.81 13.75
CA PHE A 101 9.23 -1.09 14.48
C PHE A 101 9.35 -1.54 15.93
N ARG A 102 8.24 -1.90 16.57
CA ARG A 102 8.24 -2.40 17.95
C ARG A 102 8.80 -3.82 18.05
N ASP A 103 8.29 -4.74 17.22
CA ASP A 103 8.46 -6.18 17.42
C ASP A 103 9.63 -6.76 16.60
N GLU A 104 9.84 -6.28 15.37
CA GLU A 104 10.86 -6.84 14.47
C GLU A 104 12.16 -6.03 14.51
N VAL A 105 12.06 -4.70 14.49
CA VAL A 105 13.24 -3.81 14.39
C VAL A 105 13.71 -3.34 15.76
N GLN A 106 12.83 -3.37 16.77
CA GLN A 106 13.06 -2.81 18.11
C GLN A 106 13.44 -1.31 18.09
N ASP A 107 12.99 -0.58 17.07
CA ASP A 107 13.05 0.87 17.01
C ASP A 107 11.82 1.46 17.71
N TYR A 108 11.88 1.42 19.04
CA TYR A 108 10.80 1.91 19.89
C TYR A 108 10.48 3.38 19.67
N LYS A 109 11.47 4.19 19.26
CA LYS A 109 11.27 5.60 18.94
C LYS A 109 10.37 5.75 17.71
N ARG A 110 10.64 5.03 16.62
CA ARG A 110 9.78 5.03 15.44
C ARG A 110 8.41 4.42 15.75
N ALA A 111 8.34 3.33 16.50
CA ALA A 111 7.07 2.74 16.91
C ALA A 111 6.19 3.75 17.67
N ALA A 112 6.74 4.48 18.65
CA ALA A 112 6.01 5.50 19.39
C ALA A 112 5.55 6.69 18.51
N ILE A 113 6.32 7.06 17.48
CA ILE A 113 5.89 8.05 16.49
C ILE A 113 4.65 7.55 15.74
N GLU A 114 4.68 6.33 15.22
CA GLU A 114 3.55 5.78 14.46
C GLU A 114 2.28 5.63 15.32
N TYR A 115 2.41 5.16 16.57
CA TYR A 115 1.28 5.09 17.50
C TYR A 115 0.70 6.47 17.85
N ARG A 116 1.53 7.50 18.01
CA ARG A 116 1.05 8.87 18.24
C ARG A 116 0.28 9.39 17.04
N CYS A 117 0.78 9.19 15.81
CA CYS A 117 0.05 9.60 14.62
C CYS A 117 -1.31 8.89 14.49
N LEU A 118 -1.41 7.61 14.88
CA LEU A 118 -2.68 6.89 14.89
C LEU A 118 -3.68 7.48 15.89
N LEU A 119 -3.20 7.88 17.08
CA LEU A 119 -4.02 8.56 18.10
C LEU A 119 -4.47 9.95 17.66
N GLU A 120 -3.59 10.73 17.02
CA GLU A 120 -3.93 12.05 16.50
C GLU A 120 -5.02 11.97 15.42
N GLN A 121 -4.98 10.94 14.57
CA GLN A 121 -5.98 10.75 13.52
C GLN A 121 -7.33 10.23 14.05
N GLN A 122 -7.32 9.40 15.10
CA GLN A 122 -8.53 8.81 15.67
C GLN A 122 -8.46 8.74 17.20
N PRO A 123 -8.59 9.87 17.91
CA PRO A 123 -8.39 9.92 19.36
C PRO A 123 -9.46 9.14 20.15
N GLU A 124 -10.66 9.03 19.60
CA GLU A 124 -11.80 8.32 20.22
C GLU A 124 -11.97 6.87 19.74
N SER A 125 -11.00 6.34 18.98
CA SER A 125 -11.06 4.95 18.51
C SER A 125 -11.05 3.97 19.68
N PRO A 126 -11.82 2.87 19.64
CA PRO A 126 -11.70 1.79 20.64
C PRO A 126 -10.28 1.22 20.77
N LYS A 127 -9.43 1.41 19.75
CA LYS A 127 -8.02 1.01 19.77
C LYS A 127 -7.10 2.00 20.49
N ALA A 128 -7.56 3.22 20.78
CA ALA A 128 -6.75 4.30 21.34
C ALA A 128 -6.06 3.92 22.67
N PRO A 129 -6.73 3.29 23.65
CA PRO A 129 -6.04 2.83 24.87
C PRO A 129 -4.91 1.82 24.56
N GLY A 130 -5.09 0.99 23.54
CA GLY A 130 -4.06 0.07 23.05
C GLY A 130 -2.83 0.80 22.56
N TYR A 131 -2.99 1.85 21.74
CA TYR A 131 -1.87 2.65 21.26
C TYR A 131 -1.14 3.38 22.38
N GLN A 132 -1.86 3.96 23.34
CA GLN A 132 -1.28 4.61 24.52
C GLN A 132 -0.43 3.66 25.34
N LEU A 133 -0.92 2.43 25.57
CA LEU A 133 -0.17 1.39 26.26
C LEU A 133 1.12 1.03 25.52
N GLN A 134 1.08 0.94 24.19
CA GLN A 134 2.28 0.63 23.40
C GLN A 134 3.30 1.78 23.44
N ILE A 135 2.86 3.03 23.41
CA ILE A 135 3.74 4.20 23.56
C ILE A 135 4.45 4.17 24.91
N ALA A 136 3.75 3.85 26.00
CA ALA A 136 4.35 3.78 27.34
C ALA A 136 5.36 2.63 27.50
N ARG A 137 5.32 1.63 26.62
CA ARG A 137 6.23 0.47 26.60
C ARG A 137 7.43 0.65 25.67
N CYS A 138 7.39 1.66 24.80
CA CYS A 138 8.48 2.03 23.89
C CYS A 138 9.51 2.89 24.63
#